data_AF-A0A0F9PW25-F1
#
_entry.id   AF-A0A0F9PW25-F1
#
_cell.length_a   1.000
_cell.length_b   1.000
_cell.length_c   1.000
_cell.angle_alpha   90.00
_cell.angle_beta   90.00
_cell.angle_gamma   90.00
#
_symmetry.space_group_name_H-M   'P 1'
#
loop_
_entity.id
_entity.type
_entity.pdbx_description
1 polymer ?
#
loop_
_entity_poly.entity_id
_entity_poly.type
_entity_poly.pdbx_seq_one_letter_code
_entity_poly.pdbx_strand_id
1 'polypeptide(L)'
;MSKQKQRREALVYHAKPQPGKIKIVPTKPYATQRDLALAYSPGVAEPCLEIAKNKDNVYKYTSKGNLVAIISNGTAVLGLGNIGPEASKPVMEGKGLLFKIFADIDGIDIEVDTEDVEEFVQTVKMIAPTFGGINLEDIKAPEAFEIERRLKEELDIPVMHDDQHGTAIISSAALLNALEIANKKIEEVRIVISGAGAAAVSCTKLYKAFGAKAENIVMLDSKGVIRKDAPNLSQAKAEFATDRKIDTLDEAID
;
A
#
# COMPACT_ATOMS: atom_id res chain seq x y z
N MET A 1 -23.96 5.96 -19.12
CA MET A 1 -24.42 6.90 -18.06
C MET A 1 -23.71 8.23 -18.24
N SER A 2 -24.37 9.38 -17.99
CA SER A 2 -23.69 10.68 -18.09
C SER A 2 -22.71 10.87 -16.93
N LYS A 3 -21.58 11.58 -17.17
CA LYS A 3 -20.57 11.88 -16.14
C LYS A 3 -21.17 12.55 -14.90
N GLN A 4 -22.16 13.43 -15.10
CA GLN A 4 -22.84 14.14 -14.01
C GLN A 4 -23.67 13.20 -13.12
N LYS A 5 -24.31 12.18 -13.71
CA LYS A 5 -25.06 11.17 -12.95
C LYS A 5 -24.11 10.30 -12.11
N GLN A 6 -23.01 9.82 -12.71
CA GLN A 6 -21.97 9.06 -11.99
C GLN A 6 -21.38 9.84 -10.82
N ARG A 7 -21.05 11.13 -11.04
CA ARG A 7 -20.56 12.01 -9.97
C ARG A 7 -21.57 12.13 -8.83
N ARG A 8 -22.85 12.34 -9.14
CA ARG A 8 -23.89 12.47 -8.11
C ARG A 8 -24.04 11.17 -7.32
N GLU A 9 -24.04 10.02 -7.99
CA GLU A 9 -24.15 8.71 -7.35
C GLU A 9 -22.99 8.46 -6.39
N ALA A 10 -21.75 8.74 -6.81
CA ALA A 10 -20.57 8.59 -5.94
C ALA A 10 -20.65 9.49 -4.69
N LEU A 11 -21.05 10.75 -4.85
CA LEU A 11 -21.17 11.68 -3.72
C LEU A 11 -22.31 11.28 -2.75
N VAL A 12 -23.45 10.85 -3.29
CA VAL A 12 -24.58 10.39 -2.45
C VAL A 12 -24.19 9.12 -1.70
N TYR A 13 -23.48 8.18 -2.33
CA TYR A 13 -22.99 6.96 -1.70
C TYR A 13 -22.10 7.24 -0.48
N HIS A 14 -21.22 8.24 -0.56
CA HIS A 14 -20.33 8.60 0.55
C HIS A 14 -21.01 9.44 1.64
N ALA A 15 -22.16 10.05 1.37
CA ALA A 15 -22.80 11.01 2.29
C ALA A 15 -24.06 10.49 2.99
N LYS A 16 -24.73 9.48 2.43
CA LYS A 16 -26.06 9.05 2.86
C LYS A 16 -26.16 7.53 2.99
N PRO A 17 -26.99 7.04 3.94
CA PRO A 17 -27.72 7.81 4.97
C PRO A 17 -26.83 8.37 6.08
N GLN A 18 -25.64 7.79 6.27
CA GLN A 18 -24.58 8.27 7.14
C GLN A 18 -23.32 8.49 6.31
N PRO A 19 -22.52 9.52 6.60
CA PRO A 19 -21.25 9.73 5.91
C PRO A 19 -20.23 8.62 6.16
N GLY A 20 -19.35 8.41 5.19
CA GLY A 20 -18.24 7.46 5.27
C GLY A 20 -18.62 6.03 4.91
N LYS A 21 -17.62 5.15 4.88
CA LYS A 21 -17.78 3.75 4.44
C LYS A 21 -17.55 2.72 5.54
N ILE A 22 -17.04 3.16 6.69
CA ILE A 22 -16.68 2.29 7.81
C ILE A 22 -17.33 2.79 9.10
N LYS A 23 -17.49 1.90 10.08
CA LYS A 23 -17.96 2.22 11.43
C LYS A 23 -17.35 1.28 12.45
N ILE A 24 -17.19 1.75 13.68
CA ILE A 24 -16.77 0.92 14.81
C ILE A 24 -18.00 0.35 15.49
N VAL A 25 -18.00 -0.96 15.75
CA VAL A 25 -19.07 -1.67 16.44
C VAL A 25 -18.52 -2.49 17.60
N PRO A 26 -19.12 -2.43 18.81
CA PRO A 26 -18.69 -3.28 19.92
C PRO A 26 -18.90 -4.77 19.60
N THR A 27 -17.95 -5.61 19.99
CA THR A 27 -17.98 -7.07 19.77
C THR A 27 -18.34 -7.87 21.03
N LYS A 28 -18.40 -7.21 22.20
CA LYS A 28 -18.75 -7.82 23.49
C LYS A 28 -20.10 -7.29 24.01
N PRO A 29 -20.82 -8.02 24.87
CA PRO A 29 -22.00 -7.49 25.55
C PRO A 29 -21.71 -6.17 26.28
N TYR A 30 -22.69 -5.27 26.32
CA TYR A 30 -22.58 -3.95 26.95
C TYR A 30 -23.90 -3.48 27.58
N ALA A 31 -24.86 -4.39 27.80
CA ALA A 31 -26.23 -4.02 28.18
C ALA A 31 -26.47 -3.98 29.69
N THR A 32 -25.62 -4.65 30.48
CA THR A 32 -25.79 -4.77 31.93
C THR A 32 -24.67 -4.08 32.72
N GLN A 33 -24.91 -3.82 34.00
CA GLN A 33 -23.87 -3.32 34.91
C GLN A 33 -22.65 -4.25 34.94
N ARG A 34 -22.89 -5.57 34.91
CA ARG A 34 -21.82 -6.57 34.86
C ARG A 34 -21.00 -6.45 33.58
N ASP A 35 -21.65 -6.28 32.43
CA ASP A 35 -20.96 -6.11 31.15
C ASP A 35 -20.06 -4.87 31.16
N LEU A 36 -20.59 -3.74 31.63
CA LEU A 36 -19.83 -2.49 31.73
C LEU A 36 -18.65 -2.60 32.71
N ALA A 37 -18.83 -3.30 33.83
CA ALA A 37 -17.77 -3.55 34.80
C ALA A 37 -16.66 -4.47 34.27
N LEU A 38 -16.96 -5.34 33.29
CA LEU A 38 -15.98 -6.17 32.60
C LEU A 38 -15.29 -5.42 31.44
N ALA A 39 -16.07 -4.67 30.65
CA ALA A 39 -15.56 -3.92 29.51
C ALA A 39 -14.68 -2.72 29.92
N TYR A 40 -14.92 -2.18 31.12
CA TYR A 40 -14.16 -1.06 31.67
C TYR A 40 -13.79 -1.33 33.14
N SER A 41 -13.77 -0.31 34.00
CA SER A 41 -13.39 -0.49 35.39
C SER A 41 -14.45 -1.25 36.21
N PRO A 42 -14.05 -2.15 37.12
CA PRO A 42 -12.66 -2.52 37.43
C PRO A 42 -12.07 -3.63 36.53
N GLY A 43 -12.89 -4.36 35.77
CA GLY A 43 -12.49 -5.59 35.07
C GLY A 43 -11.39 -5.43 34.03
N VAL A 44 -11.33 -4.29 33.33
CA VAL A 44 -10.30 -3.99 32.33
C VAL A 44 -8.87 -3.95 32.90
N ALA A 45 -8.72 -3.81 34.22
CA ALA A 45 -7.41 -3.84 34.86
C ALA A 45 -6.69 -5.19 34.68
N GLU A 46 -7.43 -6.30 34.68
CA GLU A 46 -6.87 -7.65 34.58
C GLU A 46 -6.12 -7.89 33.26
N PRO A 47 -6.72 -7.68 32.06
CA PRO A 47 -5.97 -7.83 30.81
C PRO A 47 -4.81 -6.83 30.71
N CYS A 48 -4.92 -5.61 31.25
CA CYS A 48 -3.80 -4.66 31.27
C CYS A 48 -2.61 -5.18 32.08
N LEU A 49 -2.85 -5.74 33.28
CA LEU A 49 -1.80 -6.33 34.11
C LEU A 49 -1.17 -7.55 33.45
N GLU A 50 -1.95 -8.38 32.76
CA GLU A 50 -1.43 -9.52 32.01
C GLU A 50 -0.57 -9.10 30.80
N ILE A 51 -0.91 -8.00 30.12
CA ILE A 51 -0.09 -7.42 29.03
C ILE A 51 1.18 -6.77 29.59
N ALA A 52 1.11 -6.13 30.76
CA ALA A 52 2.28 -5.56 31.41
C ALA A 52 3.31 -6.63 31.82
N LYS A 53 2.84 -7.82 32.21
CA LYS A 53 3.69 -8.99 32.51
C LYS A 53 4.28 -9.62 31.25
N ASN A 54 3.49 -9.74 30.19
CA ASN A 54 3.93 -10.26 28.90
C ASN A 54 3.26 -9.49 27.75
N LYS A 55 4.05 -8.71 27.00
CA LYS A 55 3.55 -7.85 25.92
C LYS A 55 2.79 -8.63 24.85
N ASP A 56 3.16 -9.88 24.55
CA ASP A 56 2.50 -10.71 23.53
C ASP A 56 1.03 -11.00 23.85
N ASN A 57 0.63 -10.91 25.12
CA ASN A 57 -0.78 -11.03 25.52
C ASN A 57 -1.67 -9.95 24.89
N VAL A 58 -1.10 -8.88 24.32
CA VAL A 58 -1.87 -7.88 23.55
C VAL A 58 -2.62 -8.54 22.39
N TYR A 59 -2.04 -9.56 21.76
CA TYR A 59 -2.69 -10.30 20.67
C TYR A 59 -3.80 -11.24 21.16
N LYS A 60 -3.81 -11.56 22.46
CA LYS A 60 -4.83 -12.42 23.09
C LYS A 60 -6.02 -11.63 23.62
N TYR A 61 -5.77 -10.47 24.22
CA TYR A 61 -6.79 -9.71 24.96
C TYR A 61 -7.27 -8.45 24.25
N THR A 62 -6.76 -8.14 23.06
CA THR A 62 -7.16 -6.97 22.27
C THR A 62 -7.42 -7.33 20.81
N SER A 63 -7.91 -6.38 20.02
CA SER A 63 -8.10 -6.54 18.58
C SER A 63 -6.80 -6.41 17.77
N LYS A 64 -5.63 -6.13 18.38
CA LYS A 64 -4.36 -5.86 17.66
C LYS A 64 -4.07 -6.90 16.57
N GLY A 65 -4.32 -8.18 16.84
CA GLY A 65 -4.04 -9.27 15.88
C GLY A 65 -4.85 -9.24 14.59
N ASN A 66 -5.97 -8.52 14.53
CA ASN A 66 -6.81 -8.37 13.34
C ASN A 66 -6.85 -6.92 12.82
N LEU A 67 -6.15 -6.00 13.48
CA LEU A 67 -6.23 -4.56 13.23
C LEU A 67 -5.07 -4.11 12.35
N VAL A 68 -5.36 -3.52 11.19
CA VAL A 68 -4.36 -3.00 10.25
C VAL A 68 -4.53 -1.49 10.11
N ALA A 69 -3.45 -0.74 10.22
CA ALA A 69 -3.45 0.69 9.89
C ALA A 69 -3.25 0.87 8.39
N ILE A 70 -4.13 1.64 7.75
CA ILE A 70 -4.00 2.07 6.35
C ILE A 70 -3.51 3.51 6.39
N ILE A 71 -2.23 3.72 6.11
CA ILE A 71 -1.56 5.00 6.36
C ILE A 71 -1.18 5.67 5.04
N SER A 72 -1.58 6.93 4.90
CA SER A 72 -1.28 7.77 3.74
C SER A 72 -1.04 9.22 4.17
N ASN A 73 -0.26 9.97 3.41
CA ASN A 73 -0.22 11.44 3.49
C ASN A 73 -0.91 12.11 2.29
N GLY A 74 -1.56 11.33 1.41
CA GLY A 74 -2.32 11.85 0.28
C GLY A 74 -1.47 12.48 -0.83
N THR A 75 -0.18 12.14 -0.90
CA THR A 75 0.76 12.75 -1.86
C THR A 75 0.71 12.13 -3.26
N ALA A 76 0.11 10.94 -3.41
CA ALA A 76 -0.02 10.25 -4.70
C ALA A 76 -1.37 9.54 -4.85
N VAL A 77 -2.48 10.23 -4.57
CA VAL A 77 -3.81 9.62 -4.56
C VAL A 77 -4.27 9.29 -5.98
N LEU A 78 -4.31 8.00 -6.32
CA LEU A 78 -4.75 7.50 -7.62
C LEU A 78 -4.04 8.25 -8.78
N GLY A 79 -4.81 8.78 -9.74
CA GLY A 79 -4.31 9.67 -10.79
C GLY A 79 -4.45 11.18 -10.47
N LEU A 80 -4.81 11.53 -9.23
CA LEU A 80 -5.04 12.91 -8.81
C LEU A 80 -3.77 13.59 -8.29
N GLY A 81 -2.76 12.79 -7.93
CA GLY A 81 -1.48 13.28 -7.41
C GLY A 81 -1.60 13.73 -5.96
N ASN A 82 -0.84 14.76 -5.60
CA ASN A 82 -0.85 15.31 -4.25
C ASN A 82 -2.09 16.18 -4.03
N ILE A 83 -3.06 15.63 -3.31
CA ILE A 83 -4.31 16.32 -2.93
C ILE A 83 -4.44 16.50 -1.42
N GLY A 84 -3.43 16.06 -0.67
CA GLY A 84 -3.37 16.16 0.78
C GLY A 84 -4.14 15.07 1.53
N PRO A 85 -3.93 14.99 2.85
CA PRO A 85 -4.46 13.93 3.70
C PRO A 85 -6.00 13.89 3.73
N GLU A 86 -6.70 15.00 3.96
CA GLU A 86 -8.17 14.96 4.09
C GLU A 86 -8.86 14.57 2.78
N ALA A 87 -8.28 14.92 1.64
CA ALA A 87 -8.82 14.56 0.35
C ALA A 87 -8.53 13.10 -0.03
N SER A 88 -7.50 12.47 0.55
CA SER A 88 -7.19 11.05 0.37
C SER A 88 -8.10 10.15 1.20
N LYS A 89 -8.64 10.65 2.32
CA LYS A 89 -9.47 9.89 3.27
C LYS A 89 -10.55 9.01 2.63
N PRO A 90 -11.35 9.46 1.64
CA PRO A 90 -12.29 8.58 0.99
C PRO A 90 -11.60 7.35 0.36
N VAL A 91 -10.42 7.48 -0.24
CA VAL A 91 -9.71 6.31 -0.79
C VAL A 91 -9.30 5.36 0.34
N MET A 92 -8.78 5.88 1.44
CA MET A 92 -8.33 5.09 2.61
C MET A 92 -9.47 4.34 3.31
N GLU A 93 -10.62 4.99 3.55
CA GLU A 93 -11.82 4.31 4.03
C GLU A 93 -12.28 3.22 3.06
N GLY A 94 -12.08 3.45 1.76
CA GLY A 94 -12.36 2.47 0.72
C GLY A 94 -11.49 1.23 0.87
N LYS A 95 -10.20 1.40 1.14
CA LYS A 95 -9.29 0.30 1.45
C LYS A 95 -9.72 -0.43 2.72
N GLY A 96 -10.12 0.28 3.78
CA GLY A 96 -10.64 -0.34 5.01
C GLY A 96 -11.87 -1.23 4.75
N LEU A 97 -12.81 -0.75 3.92
CA LEU A 97 -13.95 -1.56 3.46
C LEU A 97 -13.49 -2.82 2.71
N LEU A 98 -12.52 -2.71 1.80
CA LEU A 98 -12.00 -3.84 1.01
C LEU A 98 -11.31 -4.89 1.90
N PHE A 99 -10.44 -4.46 2.82
CA PHE A 99 -9.83 -5.32 3.84
C PHE A 99 -10.89 -6.13 4.59
N LYS A 100 -11.98 -5.46 5.01
CA LYS A 100 -13.05 -6.12 5.76
C LYS A 100 -13.81 -7.14 4.93
N ILE A 101 -14.25 -6.80 3.72
CA ILE A 101 -15.13 -7.68 2.94
C ILE A 101 -14.40 -8.86 2.28
N PHE A 102 -13.10 -8.72 1.99
CA PHE A 102 -12.34 -9.77 1.30
C PHE A 102 -11.47 -10.62 2.23
N ALA A 103 -11.08 -10.11 3.40
CA ALA A 103 -10.16 -10.80 4.31
C ALA A 103 -10.60 -10.81 5.79
N ASP A 104 -11.76 -10.22 6.13
CA ASP A 104 -12.24 -10.02 7.50
C ASP A 104 -11.26 -9.23 8.41
N ILE A 105 -10.37 -8.45 7.80
CA ILE A 105 -9.41 -7.60 8.51
C ILE A 105 -10.08 -6.27 8.89
N ASP A 106 -9.86 -5.83 10.12
CA ASP A 106 -10.33 -4.53 10.58
C ASP A 106 -9.31 -3.45 10.17
N GLY A 107 -9.54 -2.82 9.02
CA GLY A 107 -8.72 -1.72 8.53
C GLY A 107 -9.14 -0.38 9.12
N ILE A 108 -8.20 0.37 9.72
CA ILE A 108 -8.40 1.75 10.17
C ILE A 108 -7.49 2.66 9.36
N ASP A 109 -8.09 3.64 8.70
CA ASP A 109 -7.41 4.67 7.95
C ASP A 109 -6.80 5.74 8.87
N ILE A 110 -5.57 6.15 8.55
CA ILE A 110 -4.80 7.16 9.27
C ILE A 110 -4.13 8.07 8.25
N GLU A 111 -4.70 9.24 8.08
CA GLU A 111 -4.13 10.28 7.23
C GLU A 111 -3.12 11.13 8.03
N VAL A 112 -1.85 11.14 7.61
CA VAL A 112 -0.77 11.88 8.27
C VAL A 112 -0.50 13.16 7.49
N ASP A 113 -0.66 14.31 8.13
CA ASP A 113 -0.41 15.63 7.53
C ASP A 113 1.07 16.03 7.60
N THR A 114 1.92 15.28 6.90
CA THR A 114 3.32 15.63 6.68
C THR A 114 3.85 15.05 5.37
N GLU A 115 4.68 15.83 4.69
CA GLU A 115 5.52 15.35 3.57
C GLU A 115 6.94 15.00 4.01
N ASP A 116 7.31 15.30 5.26
CA ASP A 116 8.63 14.97 5.79
C ASP A 116 8.70 13.48 6.14
N VAL A 117 9.73 12.81 5.61
CA VAL A 117 9.92 11.36 5.76
C VAL A 117 10.19 10.98 7.22
N GLU A 118 10.94 11.78 7.96
CA GLU A 118 11.25 11.49 9.37
C GLU A 118 10.01 11.64 10.23
N GLU A 119 9.27 12.74 10.09
CA GLU A 119 8.02 12.97 10.81
C GLU A 119 7.00 11.87 10.51
N PHE A 120 6.87 11.45 9.25
CA PHE A 120 5.99 10.36 8.86
C PHE A 120 6.41 9.05 9.55
N VAL A 121 7.68 8.65 9.43
CA VAL A 121 8.19 7.40 10.01
C VAL A 121 8.04 7.39 11.53
N GLN A 122 8.37 8.50 12.21
CA GLN A 122 8.21 8.60 13.67
C GLN A 122 6.74 8.51 14.09
N THR A 123 5.84 9.17 13.35
CA THR A 123 4.39 9.09 13.62
C THR A 123 3.90 7.65 13.55
N VAL A 124 4.25 6.93 12.47
CA VAL A 124 3.85 5.52 12.30
C VAL A 124 4.43 4.64 13.42
N LYS A 125 5.69 4.85 13.80
CA LYS A 125 6.31 4.11 14.91
C LYS A 125 5.63 4.32 16.25
N MET A 126 5.23 5.55 16.54
CA MET A 126 4.57 5.86 17.81
C MET A 126 3.20 5.20 17.94
N ILE A 127 2.49 5.01 16.83
CA ILE A 127 1.14 4.40 16.83
C ILE A 127 1.14 2.88 16.58
N ALA A 128 2.26 2.30 16.12
CA ALA A 128 2.41 0.88 15.84
C ALA A 128 1.98 -0.09 16.97
N PRO A 129 2.12 0.24 18.28
CA PRO A 129 1.61 -0.63 19.34
C PRO A 129 0.12 -0.99 19.22
N THR A 130 -0.69 -0.18 18.53
CA THR A 130 -2.13 -0.41 18.31
C THR A 130 -2.41 -1.50 17.25
N PHE A 131 -1.54 -1.65 16.25
CA PHE A 131 -1.85 -2.41 15.03
C PHE A 131 -1.07 -3.72 14.93
N GLY A 132 -1.66 -4.73 14.31
CA GLY A 132 -0.99 -6.00 13.96
C GLY A 132 -0.26 -5.94 12.62
N GLY A 133 -0.50 -4.90 11.82
CA GLY A 133 0.21 -4.64 10.57
C GLY A 133 -0.03 -3.22 10.06
N ILE A 134 0.83 -2.77 9.15
CA ILE A 134 0.77 -1.46 8.51
C ILE A 134 0.66 -1.63 6.99
N ASN A 135 -0.35 -1.00 6.39
CA ASN A 135 -0.52 -0.85 4.95
C ASN A 135 -0.25 0.61 4.56
N LEU A 136 0.87 0.86 3.87
CA LEU A 136 1.18 2.16 3.27
C LEU A 136 0.46 2.30 1.93
N GLU A 137 -0.13 3.47 1.69
CA GLU A 137 -1.00 3.71 0.53
C GLU A 137 -0.86 5.13 -0.01
N ASP A 138 -0.87 5.30 -1.33
CA ASP A 138 -0.93 6.60 -2.01
C ASP A 138 0.16 7.60 -1.56
N ILE A 139 1.39 7.11 -1.36
CA ILE A 139 2.57 7.92 -1.01
C ILE A 139 3.44 8.12 -2.25
N LYS A 140 3.83 9.36 -2.52
CA LYS A 140 4.67 9.68 -3.70
C LYS A 140 6.05 9.02 -3.61
N ALA A 141 6.57 8.63 -4.78
CA ALA A 141 7.97 8.28 -4.94
C ALA A 141 8.82 9.54 -5.19
N PRO A 142 10.09 9.58 -4.73
CA PRO A 142 10.87 8.48 -4.16
C PRO A 142 10.69 8.24 -2.65
N GLU A 143 10.00 9.13 -1.92
CA GLU A 143 9.87 9.10 -0.47
C GLU A 143 9.24 7.79 0.05
N ALA A 144 8.24 7.27 -0.68
CA ALA A 144 7.59 5.99 -0.39
C ALA A 144 8.58 4.82 -0.18
N PHE A 145 9.68 4.78 -0.95
CA PHE A 145 10.68 3.71 -0.82
C PHE A 145 11.45 3.79 0.50
N GLU A 146 11.84 5.00 0.90
CA GLU A 146 12.59 5.21 2.14
C GLU A 146 11.70 5.00 3.36
N ILE A 147 10.46 5.49 3.31
CA ILE A 147 9.44 5.26 4.35
C ILE A 147 9.24 3.76 4.55
N GLU A 148 8.99 3.00 3.48
CA GLU A 148 8.77 1.56 3.59
C GLU A 148 10.00 0.83 4.14
N ARG A 149 11.19 1.13 3.61
CA ARG A 149 12.45 0.51 4.04
C ARG A 149 12.66 0.69 5.54
N ARG A 150 12.54 1.94 6.02
CA ARG A 150 12.72 2.26 7.43
C ARG A 150 11.68 1.62 8.32
N LEU A 151 10.40 1.67 7.95
CA LEU A 151 9.34 1.06 8.77
C LEU A 151 9.51 -0.46 8.86
N LYS A 152 9.98 -1.14 7.80
CA LYS A 152 10.28 -2.58 7.85
C LYS A 152 11.49 -2.92 8.72
N GLU A 153 12.48 -2.03 8.79
CA GLU A 153 13.66 -2.20 9.64
C GLU A 153 13.40 -1.85 11.11
N GLU A 154 12.51 -0.88 11.36
CA GLU A 154 12.31 -0.27 12.68
C GLU A 154 11.07 -0.79 13.45
N LEU A 155 10.16 -1.54 12.79
CA LEU A 155 8.96 -2.12 13.41
C LEU A 155 9.06 -3.64 13.59
N ASP A 156 8.33 -4.14 14.60
CA ASP A 156 8.17 -5.56 14.93
C ASP A 156 6.90 -6.18 14.31
N ILE A 157 6.15 -5.41 13.53
CA ILE A 157 4.92 -5.81 12.82
C ILE A 157 5.11 -5.71 11.31
N PRO A 158 4.40 -6.53 10.51
CA PRO A 158 4.50 -6.48 9.05
C PRO A 158 4.11 -5.10 8.49
N VAL A 159 4.91 -4.63 7.53
CA VAL A 159 4.67 -3.41 6.76
C VAL A 159 4.62 -3.77 5.27
N MET A 160 3.56 -3.35 4.60
CA MET A 160 3.37 -3.52 3.17
C MET A 160 2.97 -2.18 2.54
N HIS A 161 3.54 -1.85 1.39
CA HIS A 161 3.07 -0.78 0.53
C HIS A 161 2.29 -1.35 -0.65
N ASP A 162 0.99 -1.05 -0.77
CA ASP A 162 0.11 -1.73 -1.74
C ASP A 162 0.46 -1.35 -3.18
N ASP A 163 0.68 -0.05 -3.47
CA ASP A 163 1.06 0.40 -4.82
C ASP A 163 2.35 -0.25 -5.34
N GLN A 164 3.23 -0.67 -4.44
CA GLN A 164 4.47 -1.35 -4.78
C GLN A 164 4.27 -2.86 -4.89
N HIS A 165 3.93 -3.51 -3.77
CA HIS A 165 3.91 -4.97 -3.68
C HIS A 165 2.63 -5.56 -4.26
N GLY A 166 1.47 -4.97 -3.95
CA GLY A 166 0.18 -5.41 -4.47
C GLY A 166 0.16 -5.35 -6.00
N THR A 167 0.60 -4.23 -6.57
CA THR A 167 0.72 -4.07 -8.03
C THR A 167 1.69 -5.09 -8.63
N ALA A 168 2.86 -5.30 -8.02
CA ALA A 168 3.84 -6.26 -8.51
C ALA A 168 3.29 -7.69 -8.53
N ILE A 169 2.62 -8.12 -7.45
CA ILE A 169 2.06 -9.47 -7.31
C ILE A 169 1.02 -9.73 -8.40
N ILE A 170 0.01 -8.87 -8.52
CA ILE A 170 -1.08 -9.10 -9.48
C ILE A 170 -0.59 -9.01 -10.92
N SER A 171 0.33 -8.08 -11.20
CA SER A 171 0.93 -7.90 -12.52
C SER A 171 1.81 -9.09 -12.91
N SER A 172 2.54 -9.68 -11.97
CA SER A 172 3.34 -10.88 -12.22
C SER A 172 2.46 -12.10 -12.44
N ALA A 173 1.38 -12.26 -11.67
CA ALA A 173 0.40 -13.33 -11.91
C ALA A 173 -0.23 -13.22 -13.31
N ALA A 174 -0.59 -12.00 -13.74
CA ALA A 174 -1.10 -11.75 -15.09
C ALA A 174 -0.07 -12.09 -16.17
N LEU A 175 1.19 -11.68 -15.99
CA LEU A 175 2.28 -12.00 -16.92
C LEU A 175 2.49 -13.51 -17.07
N LEU A 176 2.56 -14.25 -15.96
CA LEU A 176 2.75 -15.70 -15.97
C LEU A 176 1.63 -16.41 -16.73
N ASN A 177 0.36 -16.03 -16.48
CA ASN A 177 -0.78 -16.59 -17.20
C ASN A 177 -0.74 -16.23 -18.70
N ALA A 178 -0.36 -15.00 -19.05
CA ALA A 178 -0.25 -14.58 -20.45
C ALA A 178 0.85 -15.36 -21.19
N LEU A 179 1.98 -15.63 -20.53
CA LEU A 179 3.07 -16.44 -21.06
C LEU A 179 2.63 -17.90 -21.30
N GLU A 180 1.90 -18.48 -20.34
CA GLU A 180 1.33 -19.83 -20.47
C GLU A 180 0.39 -19.93 -21.67
N ILE A 181 -0.56 -18.99 -21.79
CA ILE A 181 -1.52 -18.95 -22.91
C ILE A 181 -0.80 -18.77 -24.26
N ALA A 182 0.24 -17.94 -24.29
CA ALA A 182 1.03 -17.71 -25.50
C ALA A 182 2.06 -18.81 -25.79
N ASN A 183 2.19 -19.81 -24.92
CA ASN A 183 3.24 -20.84 -24.95
C ASN A 183 4.66 -20.24 -25.10
N LYS A 184 4.95 -19.21 -24.30
CA LYS A 184 6.24 -18.50 -24.27
C LYS A 184 6.92 -18.68 -22.93
N LYS A 185 8.25 -18.76 -22.94
CA LYS A 185 9.06 -18.79 -21.73
C LYS A 185 9.45 -17.38 -21.31
N ILE A 186 9.41 -17.09 -20.00
CA ILE A 186 9.66 -15.75 -19.47
C ILE A 186 11.07 -15.25 -19.79
N GLU A 187 12.05 -16.16 -19.86
CA GLU A 187 13.44 -15.84 -20.17
C GLU A 187 13.69 -15.54 -21.66
N GLU A 188 12.71 -15.79 -22.53
CA GLU A 188 12.79 -15.58 -23.99
C GLU A 188 12.00 -14.34 -24.46
N VAL A 189 11.11 -13.78 -23.62
CA VAL A 189 10.31 -12.62 -24.01
C VAL A 189 11.04 -11.31 -23.80
N ARG A 190 10.75 -10.35 -24.69
CA ARG A 190 11.10 -8.93 -24.50
C ARG A 190 9.97 -8.23 -23.77
N ILE A 191 10.32 -7.44 -22.75
CA ILE A 191 9.35 -6.75 -21.90
C ILE A 191 9.65 -5.25 -21.97
N VAL A 192 8.67 -4.48 -22.41
CA VAL A 192 8.74 -3.01 -22.45
C VAL A 192 7.85 -2.46 -21.35
N ILE A 193 8.42 -1.62 -20.50
CA ILE A 193 7.72 -1.01 -19.37
C ILE A 193 7.65 0.49 -19.60
N SER A 194 6.42 0.99 -19.76
CA SER A 194 6.15 2.42 -19.87
C SER A 194 5.83 2.99 -18.49
N GLY A 195 6.79 3.74 -17.92
CA GLY A 195 6.72 4.29 -16.58
C GLY A 195 7.85 3.74 -15.67
N ALA A 196 8.36 4.60 -14.79
CA ALA A 196 9.47 4.29 -13.89
C ALA A 196 9.19 4.73 -12.45
N GLY A 197 7.92 4.68 -12.05
CA GLY A 197 7.47 4.95 -10.67
C GLY A 197 7.57 3.71 -9.77
N ALA A 198 7.06 3.83 -8.54
CA ALA A 198 7.12 2.79 -7.51
C ALA A 198 6.56 1.43 -7.98
N ALA A 199 5.37 1.45 -8.57
CA ALA A 199 4.73 0.25 -9.13
C ALA A 199 5.58 -0.42 -10.22
N ALA A 200 6.09 0.34 -11.19
CA ALA A 200 6.86 -0.20 -12.31
C ALA A 200 8.17 -0.84 -11.84
N VAL A 201 8.89 -0.18 -10.93
CA VAL A 201 10.11 -0.69 -10.32
C VAL A 201 9.85 -2.02 -9.61
N SER A 202 8.82 -2.08 -8.76
CA SER A 202 8.49 -3.30 -8.01
C SER A 202 7.99 -4.44 -8.91
N CYS A 203 7.17 -4.16 -9.92
CA CYS A 203 6.77 -5.15 -10.93
C CYS A 203 8.01 -5.75 -11.62
N THR A 204 8.93 -4.90 -12.06
CA THR A 204 10.11 -5.33 -12.80
C THR A 204 11.04 -6.21 -11.96
N LYS A 205 11.23 -5.85 -10.69
CA LYS A 205 12.00 -6.69 -9.75
C LYS A 205 11.38 -8.06 -9.61
N LEU A 206 10.05 -8.11 -9.48
CA LEU A 206 9.35 -9.38 -9.34
C LEU A 206 9.36 -10.20 -10.63
N TYR A 207 9.24 -9.57 -11.81
CA TYR A 207 9.43 -10.26 -13.10
C TYR A 207 10.81 -10.88 -13.22
N LYS A 208 11.86 -10.15 -12.84
CA LYS A 208 13.24 -10.65 -12.80
C LYS A 208 13.36 -11.84 -11.85
N ALA A 209 12.75 -11.77 -10.67
CA ALA A 209 12.73 -12.87 -9.71
C ALA A 209 12.01 -14.12 -10.26
N PHE A 210 11.02 -13.96 -11.13
CA PHE A 210 10.35 -15.05 -11.85
C PHE A 210 11.12 -15.55 -13.10
N GLY A 211 12.25 -14.95 -13.45
CA GLY A 211 13.14 -15.42 -14.54
C GLY A 211 13.23 -14.50 -15.76
N ALA A 212 12.54 -13.35 -15.77
CA ALA A 212 12.72 -12.38 -16.85
C ALA A 212 14.16 -11.86 -16.88
N LYS A 213 14.80 -11.93 -18.05
CA LYS A 213 16.19 -11.52 -18.24
C LYS A 213 16.32 -10.00 -18.31
N ALA A 214 17.29 -9.44 -17.59
CA ALA A 214 17.49 -7.98 -17.53
C ALA A 214 17.80 -7.39 -18.91
N GLU A 215 18.56 -8.10 -19.75
CA GLU A 215 18.86 -7.70 -21.13
C GLU A 215 17.64 -7.63 -22.05
N ASN A 216 16.55 -8.31 -21.69
CA ASN A 216 15.29 -8.32 -22.45
C ASN A 216 14.29 -7.27 -21.95
N ILE A 217 14.60 -6.55 -20.88
CA ILE A 217 13.72 -5.56 -20.28
C ILE A 217 14.17 -4.16 -20.70
N VAL A 218 13.21 -3.35 -21.16
CA VAL A 218 13.42 -1.93 -21.44
C VAL A 218 12.41 -1.13 -20.64
N MET A 219 12.89 -0.20 -19.82
CA MET A 219 12.05 0.70 -19.04
C MET A 219 12.18 2.13 -19.58
N LEU A 220 11.04 2.82 -19.63
CA LEU A 220 10.95 4.20 -20.07
C LEU A 220 10.35 5.07 -18.95
N ASP A 221 10.80 6.32 -18.86
CA ASP A 221 10.16 7.33 -18.04
C ASP A 221 9.66 8.51 -18.90
N SER A 222 9.25 9.61 -18.27
CA SER A 222 8.75 10.80 -18.99
C SER A 222 9.77 11.45 -19.92
N LYS A 223 11.06 11.08 -19.83
CA LYS A 223 12.16 11.59 -20.66
C LYS A 223 12.60 10.59 -21.74
N GLY A 224 11.97 9.41 -21.83
CA GLY A 224 12.29 8.37 -22.81
C GLY A 224 12.91 7.13 -22.17
N VAL A 225 13.68 6.37 -22.96
CA VAL A 225 14.31 5.13 -22.50
C VAL A 225 15.35 5.41 -21.41
N ILE A 226 15.30 4.63 -20.33
CA ILE A 226 16.32 4.67 -19.28
C ILE A 226 17.58 3.98 -19.79
N ARG A 227 18.59 4.77 -20.15
CA ARG A 227 19.89 4.27 -20.66
C ARG A 227 21.02 4.41 -19.65
N LYS A 228 22.01 3.51 -19.74
CA LYS A 228 23.21 3.55 -18.89
C LYS A 228 24.10 4.77 -19.12
N ASP A 229 24.05 5.38 -20.30
CA ASP A 229 24.81 6.58 -20.66
C ASP A 229 24.09 7.89 -20.31
N ALA A 230 22.93 7.83 -19.64
CA ALA A 230 22.18 9.01 -19.24
C ALA A 230 22.93 9.79 -18.13
N PRO A 231 23.11 11.12 -18.26
CA PRO A 231 24.01 11.89 -17.40
C PRO A 231 23.52 12.08 -15.95
N ASN A 232 22.29 11.67 -15.60
CA ASN A 232 21.69 11.87 -14.27
C ASN A 232 20.79 10.70 -13.84
N LEU A 233 21.33 9.49 -13.93
CA LEU A 233 20.60 8.27 -13.58
C LEU A 233 20.57 8.08 -12.06
N SER A 234 19.37 8.10 -11.45
CA SER A 234 19.25 7.82 -10.02
C SER A 234 19.63 6.37 -9.72
N GLN A 235 20.11 6.09 -8.50
CA GLN A 235 20.48 4.73 -8.08
C GLN A 235 19.35 3.71 -8.30
N ALA A 236 18.10 4.11 -8.03
CA ALA A 236 16.92 3.28 -8.27
C ALA A 236 16.68 2.97 -9.75
N LYS A 237 16.95 3.93 -10.65
CA LYS A 237 16.81 3.75 -12.11
C LYS A 237 18.00 3.02 -12.73
N ALA A 238 19.17 3.09 -12.11
CA ALA A 238 20.39 2.45 -12.58
C ALA A 238 20.23 0.93 -12.73
N GLU A 239 19.43 0.30 -11.87
CA GLU A 239 19.13 -1.13 -11.95
C GLU A 239 18.36 -1.52 -13.23
N PHE A 240 17.59 -0.60 -13.82
CA PHE A 240 16.71 -0.85 -14.96
C PHE A 240 17.22 -0.23 -16.26
N ALA A 241 18.43 0.31 -16.24
CA ALA A 241 19.00 0.99 -17.39
C ALA A 241 19.55 0.02 -18.43
N THR A 242 19.14 0.22 -19.69
CA THR A 242 19.59 -0.60 -20.82
C THR A 242 20.86 -0.02 -21.46
N ASP A 243 21.67 -0.88 -22.06
CA ASP A 243 22.78 -0.54 -22.95
C ASP A 243 22.39 -0.55 -24.44
N ARG A 244 21.15 -0.94 -24.74
CA ARG A 244 20.60 -0.89 -26.10
C ARG A 244 20.55 0.56 -26.61
N LYS A 245 20.91 0.76 -27.89
CA LYS A 245 20.81 2.04 -28.59
C LYS A 245 19.38 2.26 -29.09
N ILE A 246 18.48 2.50 -28.15
CA ILE A 246 17.08 2.82 -28.39
C ILE A 246 16.73 4.05 -27.56
N ASP A 247 15.98 4.97 -28.14
CA ASP A 247 15.67 6.29 -27.59
C ASP A 247 14.16 6.48 -27.37
N THR A 248 13.33 5.77 -28.13
CA THR A 248 11.87 5.95 -28.15
C THR A 248 11.09 4.73 -27.68
N LEU A 249 9.81 4.92 -27.35
CA LEU A 249 8.90 3.83 -27.05
C LEU A 249 8.68 2.91 -28.26
N ASP A 250 8.56 3.51 -29.45
CA ASP A 250 8.34 2.76 -30.69
C ASP A 250 9.54 1.83 -30.96
N GLU A 251 10.77 2.34 -30.85
CA GLU A 251 11.99 1.53 -30.97
C GLU A 251 12.14 0.45 -29.89
N ALA A 252 11.54 0.65 -28.71
CA ALA A 252 11.56 -0.34 -27.65
C ALA A 252 10.58 -1.50 -27.92
N ILE A 253 9.45 -1.21 -28.58
CA ILE A 253 8.39 -2.16 -28.91
C ILE A 253 8.75 -3.01 -30.14
N ASP A 254 9.54 -2.48 -31.07
CA ASP A 254 10.09 -3.20 -32.24
C ASP A 254 11.05 -4.36 -31.87
#